data_AF-A0A317NTS8-F1
#
_entry.id   AF-A0A317NTS8-F1
#
_cell.length_a   1.000
_cell.length_b   1.000
_cell.length_c   1.000
_cell.angle_alpha   90.00
_cell.angle_beta   90.00
_cell.angle_gamma   90.00
#
_symmetry.space_group_name_H-M   'P 1'
#
loop_
_entity.id
_entity.type
_entity.pdbx_description
1 polymer ?
#
loop_
_entity_poly.entity_id
_entity_poly.type
_entity_poly.pdbx_seq_one_letter_code
_entity_poly.pdbx_strand_id
1 'polypeptide(L)'
;MKKILEVRGLTKIHGHGCAQCTDSTGPEMDTNICPHCHSVVACHGIDFDLHQGEILGIMGESGSGKSTVVKTLYFDDQPTAGEALLFDEARQWDLFSLNAAQQRWLRNHRLGMVYQNPHLGLNFNVSSGGNIAERLLMSDLTHYGEIRQRARRLLARTEVLPERMDESPRQFSGGMQQRVQIAKALATQPPLLYLDEVTTGLDLSVQARILDLILEIQQELGTAMIVVTHDLGVIRLLAGRTIVMKYGRIIESGLTDQILEDPQHAYTQRLVASAL
;
A
#
# COMPACT_ATOMS: atom_id res chain seq x y z
N MET A 1 -4.46 12.58 -17.59
CA MET A 1 -3.28 11.87 -17.04
C MET A 1 -3.35 10.41 -17.49
N LYS A 2 -2.23 9.71 -17.66
CA LYS A 2 -2.23 8.30 -18.11
C LYS A 2 -2.65 7.40 -16.94
N LYS A 3 -3.65 6.55 -17.14
CA LYS A 3 -4.08 5.55 -16.13
C LYS A 3 -2.99 4.49 -15.98
N ILE A 4 -2.66 4.12 -14.74
CA ILE A 4 -1.68 3.07 -14.40
C ILE A 4 -2.34 1.85 -13.78
N LEU A 5 -3.45 2.04 -13.05
CA LEU A 5 -4.21 0.95 -12.44
C LEU A 5 -5.71 1.22 -12.60
N GLU A 6 -6.49 0.19 -12.86
CA GLU A 6 -7.95 0.20 -12.82
C GLU A 6 -8.43 -1.01 -12.03
N VAL A 7 -9.26 -0.79 -11.01
CA VAL A 7 -9.84 -1.82 -10.17
C VAL A 7 -11.35 -1.75 -10.33
N ARG A 8 -11.97 -2.89 -10.65
CA ARG A 8 -13.41 -3.01 -10.86
C ARG A 8 -13.98 -4.15 -10.03
N GLY A 9 -14.97 -3.83 -9.20
CA GLY A 9 -15.71 -4.81 -8.41
C GLY A 9 -14.86 -5.67 -7.48
N LEU A 10 -13.67 -5.20 -7.05
CA LEU A 10 -12.77 -6.01 -6.22
C LEU A 10 -13.49 -6.44 -4.94
N THR A 11 -13.52 -7.76 -4.75
CA THR A 11 -14.20 -8.41 -3.63
C THR A 11 -13.28 -9.43 -3.00
N LYS A 12 -13.18 -9.40 -1.67
CA LYS A 12 -12.46 -10.37 -0.86
C LYS A 12 -13.31 -10.78 0.33
N ILE A 13 -13.60 -12.07 0.41
CA ILE A 13 -14.24 -12.73 1.54
C ILE A 13 -13.21 -13.67 2.17
N HIS A 14 -12.98 -13.53 3.48
CA HIS A 14 -12.21 -14.49 4.27
C HIS A 14 -13.16 -15.50 4.90
N GLY A 15 -12.89 -16.78 4.68
CA GLY A 15 -13.77 -17.88 5.07
C GLY A 15 -14.36 -18.58 3.85
N HIS A 16 -15.35 -19.43 4.08
CA HIS A 16 -15.98 -20.22 3.01
C HIS A 16 -17.01 -19.40 2.21
N GLY A 17 -17.51 -18.29 2.77
CA GLY A 17 -18.54 -17.46 2.16
C GLY A 17 -19.90 -18.15 2.06
N CYS A 18 -20.94 -17.37 1.80
CA CYS A 18 -22.26 -17.85 1.38
C CYS A 18 -22.94 -16.81 0.49
N ALA A 19 -24.04 -17.18 -0.15
CA ALA A 19 -24.80 -16.29 -1.05
C ALA A 19 -25.33 -15.01 -0.37
N GLN A 20 -25.43 -15.00 0.96
CA GLN A 20 -25.95 -13.87 1.74
C GLN A 20 -24.84 -12.94 2.28
N CYS A 21 -23.56 -13.27 2.06
CA CYS A 21 -22.46 -12.48 2.61
C CYS A 21 -22.54 -11.02 2.21
N THR A 22 -22.85 -10.73 0.95
CA THR A 22 -22.83 -9.38 0.40
C THR A 22 -23.97 -8.51 0.88
N ASP A 23 -25.14 -9.12 1.09
CA ASP A 23 -26.39 -8.44 1.42
C ASP A 23 -26.58 -8.30 2.93
N SER A 24 -26.05 -9.25 3.71
CA SER A 24 -26.10 -9.26 5.17
C SER A 24 -24.91 -8.52 5.82
N THR A 25 -24.08 -7.81 5.05
CA THR A 25 -22.93 -7.04 5.56
C THR A 25 -22.79 -5.68 4.86
N GLY A 26 -22.09 -4.75 5.51
CA GLY A 26 -21.77 -3.43 4.98
C GLY A 26 -22.10 -2.28 5.93
N PRO A 27 -21.92 -1.02 5.48
CA PRO A 27 -22.21 0.19 6.24
C PRO A 27 -23.61 0.26 6.86
N GLU A 28 -24.63 -0.20 6.13
CA GLU A 28 -26.03 -0.19 6.58
C GLU A 28 -26.32 -1.26 7.64
N MET A 29 -25.58 -2.38 7.60
CA MET A 29 -25.71 -3.48 8.55
C MET A 29 -24.79 -3.34 9.76
N ASP A 30 -23.94 -2.32 9.77
CA ASP A 30 -22.94 -2.02 10.80
C ASP A 30 -22.02 -3.20 11.15
N THR A 31 -21.75 -4.07 10.17
CA THR A 31 -20.87 -5.24 10.32
C THR A 31 -20.29 -5.66 8.98
N ASN A 32 -19.07 -6.19 8.99
CA ASN A 32 -18.47 -6.91 7.86
C ASN A 32 -18.42 -8.43 8.07
N ILE A 33 -19.04 -8.93 9.14
CA ILE A 33 -19.09 -10.36 9.47
C ILE A 33 -20.47 -10.88 9.10
N CYS A 34 -20.50 -11.87 8.21
CA CYS A 34 -21.75 -12.48 7.79
C CYS A 34 -22.40 -13.24 8.95
N PRO A 35 -23.67 -12.97 9.31
CA PRO A 35 -24.34 -13.64 10.42
C PRO A 35 -24.69 -15.11 10.12
N HIS A 36 -24.67 -15.52 8.86
CA HIS A 36 -25.09 -16.87 8.44
C HIS A 36 -23.93 -17.86 8.42
N CYS A 37 -22.74 -17.40 8.05
CA CYS A 37 -21.58 -18.27 7.80
C CYS A 37 -20.32 -17.79 8.53
N HIS A 38 -20.40 -16.68 9.27
CA HIS A 38 -19.30 -16.06 10.01
C HIS A 38 -18.06 -15.69 9.18
N SER A 39 -18.19 -15.70 7.85
CA SER A 39 -17.14 -15.23 6.95
C SER A 39 -17.05 -13.71 7.01
N VAL A 40 -15.84 -13.17 6.85
CA VAL A 40 -15.57 -11.74 6.90
C VAL A 40 -15.53 -11.20 5.46
N VAL A 41 -16.44 -10.29 5.14
CA VAL A 41 -16.43 -9.55 3.87
C VAL A 41 -15.45 -8.39 4.02
N ALA A 42 -14.17 -8.67 3.80
CA ALA A 42 -13.11 -7.67 4.00
C ALA A 42 -13.20 -6.52 3.01
N CYS A 43 -13.56 -6.80 1.76
CA CYS A 43 -13.99 -5.78 0.82
C CYS A 43 -14.98 -6.35 -0.20
N HIS A 44 -15.88 -5.53 -0.73
CA HIS A 44 -16.69 -5.92 -1.88
C HIS A 44 -17.15 -4.73 -2.70
N GLY A 45 -17.11 -4.90 -4.02
CA GLY A 45 -17.49 -3.87 -4.97
C GLY A 45 -16.56 -2.66 -4.92
N ILE A 46 -15.25 -2.88 -4.74
CA ILE A 46 -14.29 -1.79 -4.69
C ILE A 46 -13.93 -1.39 -6.12
N ASP A 47 -14.28 -0.15 -6.47
CA ASP A 47 -14.05 0.45 -7.79
C ASP A 47 -13.20 1.72 -7.65
N PHE A 48 -12.06 1.77 -8.33
CA PHE A 48 -11.26 2.98 -8.48
C PHE A 48 -10.25 2.83 -9.61
N ASP A 49 -9.77 3.96 -10.12
CA ASP A 49 -8.60 4.04 -10.98
C ASP A 49 -7.46 4.77 -10.28
N LEU A 50 -6.24 4.69 -10.82
CA LEU A 50 -5.07 5.44 -10.38
C LEU A 50 -4.32 5.90 -11.62
N HIS A 51 -3.81 7.12 -11.58
CA HIS A 51 -3.05 7.72 -12.66
C HIS A 51 -1.56 7.80 -12.33
N GLN A 52 -0.72 7.87 -13.36
CA GLN A 52 0.71 8.04 -13.21
C GLN A 52 1.03 9.29 -12.38
N GLY A 53 1.91 9.13 -11.38
CA GLY A 53 2.26 10.19 -10.43
C GLY A 53 1.12 10.58 -9.47
N GLU A 54 -0.04 9.93 -9.49
CA GLU A 54 -1.11 10.21 -8.53
C GLU A 54 -0.80 9.53 -7.19
N ILE A 55 -1.08 10.22 -6.08
CA ILE A 55 -1.15 9.62 -4.74
C ILE A 55 -2.64 9.52 -4.37
N LEU A 56 -3.13 8.29 -4.29
CA LEU A 56 -4.49 7.97 -3.84
C LEU A 56 -4.47 7.54 -2.37
N GLY A 57 -5.19 8.29 -1.54
CA GLY A 57 -5.41 7.96 -0.14
C GLY A 57 -6.57 6.98 0.03
N ILE A 58 -6.39 5.98 0.88
CA ILE A 58 -7.45 5.09 1.36
C ILE A 58 -7.52 5.23 2.88
N MET A 59 -8.65 5.71 3.38
CA MET A 59 -8.87 6.00 4.79
C MET A 59 -10.10 5.32 5.36
N GLY A 60 -10.19 5.28 6.69
CA GLY A 60 -11.26 4.61 7.43
C GLY A 60 -10.72 3.94 8.69
N GLU A 61 -11.60 3.53 9.59
CA GLU A 61 -11.24 2.87 10.86
C GLU A 61 -10.51 1.53 10.65
N SER A 62 -9.92 1.01 11.72
CA SER A 62 -9.38 -0.35 11.74
C SER A 62 -10.47 -1.37 11.37
N GLY A 63 -10.12 -2.36 10.53
CA GLY A 63 -11.08 -3.37 10.07
C GLY A 63 -11.99 -2.95 8.91
N SER A 64 -11.87 -1.74 8.37
CA SER A 64 -12.66 -1.27 7.22
C SER A 64 -12.31 -1.90 5.86
N GLY A 65 -11.21 -2.67 5.77
CA GLY A 65 -10.80 -3.39 4.54
C GLY A 65 -9.65 -2.77 3.75
N LYS A 66 -9.10 -1.64 4.19
CA LYS A 66 -8.05 -0.87 3.48
C LYS A 66 -6.80 -1.71 3.15
N SER A 67 -6.21 -2.34 4.15
CA SER A 67 -5.02 -3.19 3.99
C SER A 67 -5.30 -4.41 3.11
N THR A 68 -6.52 -4.95 3.14
CA THR A 68 -6.90 -6.09 2.28
C THR A 68 -6.93 -5.70 0.80
N VAL A 69 -7.36 -4.47 0.47
CA VAL A 69 -7.33 -3.98 -0.92
C VAL A 69 -5.90 -3.97 -1.44
N VAL A 70 -4.96 -3.33 -0.73
CA VAL A 70 -3.55 -3.25 -1.19
C VAL A 70 -2.86 -4.61 -1.18
N LYS A 71 -3.12 -5.47 -0.18
CA LYS A 71 -2.57 -6.84 -0.14
C LYS A 71 -3.07 -7.70 -1.30
N THR A 72 -4.33 -7.56 -1.69
CA THR A 72 -4.89 -8.27 -2.85
C THR A 72 -4.25 -7.79 -4.16
N LEU A 73 -4.08 -6.48 -4.32
CA LEU A 73 -3.42 -5.90 -5.50
C LEU A 73 -1.92 -6.20 -5.58
N TYR A 74 -1.27 -6.49 -4.44
CA TYR A 74 0.12 -6.92 -4.37
C TYR A 74 0.31 -8.44 -4.39
N PHE A 75 -0.77 -9.22 -4.54
CA PHE A 75 -0.81 -10.69 -4.58
C PHE A 75 -0.53 -11.40 -3.25
N ASP A 76 -0.58 -10.70 -2.13
CA ASP A 76 -0.47 -11.35 -0.80
C ASP A 76 -1.78 -12.01 -0.38
N ASP A 77 -2.89 -11.56 -0.96
CA ASP A 77 -4.21 -12.18 -0.86
C ASP A 77 -4.77 -12.48 -2.25
N GLN A 78 -5.49 -13.60 -2.38
CA GLN A 78 -6.23 -13.93 -3.60
C GLN A 78 -7.60 -13.23 -3.58
N PRO A 79 -8.02 -12.55 -4.67
CA PRO A 79 -9.36 -11.98 -4.75
C PRO A 79 -10.43 -13.08 -4.71
N THR A 80 -11.62 -12.75 -4.22
CA THR A 80 -12.82 -13.60 -4.37
C THR A 80 -13.50 -13.31 -5.71
N ALA A 81 -13.56 -12.04 -6.13
CA ALA A 81 -14.09 -11.62 -7.42
C ALA A 81 -13.57 -10.21 -7.79
N GLY A 82 -13.88 -9.78 -9.01
CA GLY A 82 -13.51 -8.48 -9.57
C GLY A 82 -12.42 -8.59 -10.62
N GLU A 83 -11.91 -7.44 -11.04
CA GLU A 83 -10.85 -7.29 -12.03
C GLU A 83 -9.88 -6.18 -11.56
N ALA A 84 -8.59 -6.35 -11.82
CA ALA A 84 -7.61 -5.30 -11.63
C ALA A 84 -6.64 -5.26 -12.81
N LEU A 85 -6.64 -4.17 -13.57
CA LEU A 85 -5.82 -3.97 -14.75
C LEU A 85 -4.67 -3.00 -14.44
N LEU A 86 -3.44 -3.48 -14.56
CA LEU A 86 -2.24 -2.66 -14.52
C LEU A 86 -1.80 -2.30 -15.94
N PHE A 87 -1.61 -1.02 -16.20
CA PHE A 87 -1.18 -0.48 -17.50
C PHE A 87 0.30 -0.11 -17.43
N ASP A 88 1.14 -0.92 -18.07
CA ASP A 88 2.59 -0.77 -18.10
C ASP A 88 3.05 -0.50 -19.54
N GLU A 89 3.30 0.78 -19.87
CA GLU A 89 3.74 1.28 -21.18
C GLU A 89 3.08 0.66 -22.43
N ALA A 90 3.52 -0.55 -22.81
CA ALA A 90 3.10 -1.31 -23.99
C ALA A 90 2.24 -2.55 -23.67
N ARG A 91 1.91 -2.81 -22.39
CA ARG A 91 1.20 -4.01 -21.96
C ARG A 91 0.15 -3.71 -20.89
N GLN A 92 -0.97 -4.41 -20.98
CA GLN A 92 -1.97 -4.51 -19.94
C GLN A 92 -1.81 -5.85 -19.22
N TRP A 93 -1.87 -5.81 -17.89
CA TRP A 93 -1.84 -7.00 -17.04
C TRP A 93 -3.13 -7.06 -16.24
N ASP A 94 -3.93 -8.10 -16.46
CA ASP A 94 -4.99 -8.46 -15.52
C ASP A 94 -4.37 -9.18 -14.33
N LEU A 95 -4.24 -8.46 -13.22
CA LEU A 95 -3.57 -8.89 -11.99
C LEU A 95 -4.21 -10.14 -11.38
N PHE A 96 -5.52 -10.32 -11.55
CA PHE A 96 -6.26 -11.41 -10.91
C PHE A 96 -6.25 -12.71 -11.72
N SER A 97 -5.90 -12.62 -13.00
CA SER A 97 -5.74 -13.78 -13.90
C SER A 97 -4.29 -14.25 -14.06
N LEU A 98 -3.33 -13.60 -13.40
CA LEU A 98 -1.91 -13.96 -13.52
C LEU A 98 -1.57 -15.27 -12.81
N ASN A 99 -0.70 -16.05 -13.43
CA ASN A 99 -0.07 -17.18 -12.76
C ASN A 99 1.04 -16.73 -11.79
N ALA A 100 1.50 -17.64 -10.93
CA ALA A 100 2.49 -17.34 -9.90
C ALA A 100 3.83 -16.79 -10.43
N ALA A 101 4.27 -17.21 -11.63
CA ALA A 101 5.50 -16.71 -12.24
C ALA A 101 5.34 -15.27 -12.72
N GLN A 102 4.19 -14.95 -13.34
CA GLN A 102 3.85 -13.59 -13.78
C GLN A 102 3.67 -12.64 -12.59
N GLN A 103 2.98 -13.09 -11.53
CA GLN A 103 2.85 -12.33 -10.28
C GLN A 103 4.21 -12.01 -9.67
N ARG A 104 5.11 -13.00 -9.59
CA ARG A 104 6.47 -12.81 -9.09
C ARG A 104 7.26 -11.82 -9.95
N TRP A 105 7.16 -11.93 -11.27
CA TRP A 105 7.84 -11.01 -12.19
C TRP A 105 7.35 -9.57 -11.99
N LEU A 106 6.04 -9.33 -12.00
CA LEU A 106 5.47 -8.00 -11.76
C LEU A 106 5.83 -7.47 -10.38
N ARG A 107 5.72 -8.32 -9.36
CA ARG A 107 6.12 -7.97 -8.01
C ARG A 107 7.54 -7.46 -8.02
N ASN A 108 8.48 -8.10 -8.68
CA ASN A 108 9.89 -7.71 -8.69
C ASN A 108 10.21 -6.48 -9.56
N HIS A 109 9.51 -6.31 -10.68
CA HIS A 109 9.90 -5.33 -11.71
C HIS A 109 9.02 -4.07 -11.74
N ARG A 110 7.80 -4.13 -11.21
CA ARG A 110 6.79 -3.08 -11.43
C ARG A 110 6.08 -2.61 -10.17
N LEU A 111 6.10 -3.40 -9.10
CA LEU A 111 5.38 -3.08 -7.87
C LEU A 111 6.36 -2.90 -6.69
N GLY A 112 6.03 -2.00 -5.77
CA GLY A 112 6.67 -1.91 -4.46
C GLY A 112 5.62 -1.97 -3.36
N MET A 113 5.97 -2.51 -2.20
CA MET A 113 5.09 -2.55 -1.03
C MET A 113 5.89 -2.20 0.22
N VAL A 114 5.31 -1.33 1.05
CA VAL A 114 5.78 -1.03 2.40
C VAL A 114 4.67 -1.41 3.36
N TYR A 115 4.92 -2.41 4.18
CA TYR A 115 3.97 -2.95 5.14
C TYR A 115 3.98 -2.16 6.45
N GLN A 116 2.85 -2.19 7.15
CA GLN A 116 2.68 -1.63 8.50
C GLN A 116 3.71 -2.22 9.48
N ASN A 117 3.87 -3.55 9.41
CA ASN A 117 4.79 -4.28 10.26
C ASN A 117 6.08 -4.61 9.48
N PRO A 118 7.26 -4.10 9.89
CA PRO A 118 8.49 -4.27 9.11
C PRO A 118 8.92 -5.73 8.88
N HIS A 119 8.58 -6.64 9.79
CA HIS A 119 8.91 -8.07 9.65
C HIS A 119 8.18 -8.77 8.48
N LEU A 120 7.12 -8.17 7.94
CA LEU A 120 6.43 -8.67 6.74
C LEU A 120 7.19 -8.32 5.45
N GLY A 121 7.85 -7.15 5.42
CA GLY A 121 8.62 -6.70 4.26
C GLY A 121 10.11 -7.04 4.31
N LEU A 122 10.66 -7.27 5.51
CA LEU A 122 12.08 -7.51 5.74
C LEU A 122 12.35 -8.90 6.30
N ASN A 123 13.37 -9.55 5.75
CA ASN A 123 13.96 -10.75 6.33
C ASN A 123 14.97 -10.34 7.41
N PHE A 124 14.60 -10.55 8.67
CA PHE A 124 15.40 -10.19 9.84
C PHE A 124 16.61 -11.12 10.07
N ASN A 125 16.74 -12.21 9.30
CA ASN A 125 17.90 -13.10 9.33
C ASN A 125 18.99 -12.68 8.33
N VAL A 126 18.74 -11.63 7.55
CA VAL A 126 19.64 -11.08 6.55
C VAL A 126 19.93 -9.63 6.91
N SER A 127 21.06 -9.09 6.44
CA SER A 127 21.41 -7.68 6.64
C SER A 127 20.43 -6.75 5.93
N SER A 128 20.44 -5.48 6.33
CA SER A 128 19.64 -4.42 5.70
C SER A 128 19.99 -4.25 4.22
N GLY A 129 21.29 -4.27 3.89
CA GLY A 129 21.77 -4.29 2.51
C GLY A 129 21.38 -5.55 1.76
N GLY A 130 21.40 -6.71 2.43
CA GLY A 130 20.98 -7.98 1.83
C GLY A 130 19.49 -8.01 1.46
N ASN A 131 18.63 -7.37 2.26
CA ASN A 131 17.21 -7.19 1.93
C ASN A 131 16.98 -6.38 0.65
N ILE A 132 17.80 -5.34 0.43
CA ILE A 132 17.75 -4.52 -0.78
C ILE A 132 18.37 -5.29 -1.96
N ALA A 133 19.49 -5.98 -1.72
CA ALA A 133 20.20 -6.77 -2.71
C ALA A 133 19.35 -7.91 -3.25
N GLU A 134 18.60 -8.62 -2.40
CA GLU A 134 17.62 -9.64 -2.79
C GLU A 134 16.68 -9.09 -3.86
N ARG A 135 16.15 -7.89 -3.62
CA ARG A 135 15.20 -7.28 -4.53
C ARG A 135 15.82 -6.89 -5.88
N LEU A 136 17.06 -6.39 -5.86
CA LEU A 136 17.81 -6.04 -7.07
C LEU A 136 18.21 -7.28 -7.89
N LEU A 137 18.62 -8.36 -7.24
CA LEU A 137 18.93 -9.64 -7.88
C LEU A 137 17.70 -10.23 -8.57
N MET A 138 16.53 -10.07 -7.96
CA MET A 138 15.25 -10.53 -8.50
C MET A 138 14.73 -9.67 -9.67
N SER A 139 15.37 -8.53 -9.96
CA SER A 139 15.06 -7.64 -11.07
C SER A 139 16.20 -7.58 -12.10
N ASP A 140 16.86 -8.71 -12.34
CA ASP A 140 17.92 -8.93 -13.33
C ASP A 140 19.24 -8.17 -13.11
N LEU A 141 19.42 -7.45 -11.99
CA LEU A 141 20.70 -6.83 -11.65
C LEU A 141 21.59 -7.84 -10.93
N THR A 142 22.65 -8.32 -11.61
CA THR A 142 23.50 -9.41 -11.10
C THR A 142 24.90 -8.95 -10.66
N HIS A 143 25.33 -7.73 -11.03
CA HIS A 143 26.66 -7.24 -10.71
C HIS A 143 26.77 -6.81 -9.24
N TYR A 144 27.53 -7.57 -8.43
CA TYR A 144 27.67 -7.36 -6.98
C TYR A 144 28.07 -5.93 -6.59
N GLY A 145 29.06 -5.35 -7.26
CA GLY A 145 29.53 -4.00 -6.95
C GLY A 145 28.45 -2.94 -7.17
N GLU A 146 27.63 -3.12 -8.20
CA GLU A 146 26.54 -2.20 -8.53
C GLU A 146 25.39 -2.34 -7.54
N ILE A 147 25.02 -3.58 -7.18
CA ILE A 147 24.02 -3.88 -6.17
C ILE A 147 24.39 -3.22 -4.84
N ARG A 148 25.64 -3.39 -4.39
CA ARG A 148 26.12 -2.84 -3.12
C ARG A 148 26.13 -1.31 -3.14
N GLN A 149 26.54 -0.70 -4.25
CA GLN A 149 26.50 0.76 -4.41
C GLN A 149 25.06 1.29 -4.40
N ARG A 150 24.13 0.63 -5.11
CA ARG A 150 22.72 1.01 -5.15
C ARG A 150 22.06 0.85 -3.79
N ALA A 151 22.32 -0.24 -3.08
CA ALA A 151 21.85 -0.44 -1.71
C ALA A 151 22.39 0.65 -0.76
N ARG A 152 23.69 0.97 -0.85
CA ARG A 152 24.31 2.05 -0.07
C ARG A 152 23.63 3.40 -0.30
N ARG A 153 23.35 3.73 -1.57
CA ARG A 153 22.65 4.97 -1.95
C ARG A 153 21.22 5.01 -1.45
N LEU A 154 20.48 3.90 -1.57
CA LEU A 154 19.09 3.81 -1.11
C LEU A 154 19.00 3.95 0.41
N LEU A 155 19.88 3.30 1.16
CA LEU A 155 19.95 3.45 2.62
C LEU A 155 20.27 4.90 3.02
N ALA A 156 21.28 5.52 2.39
CA ALA A 156 21.61 6.92 2.66
C ALA A 156 20.40 7.84 2.41
N ARG A 157 19.68 7.60 1.30
CA ARG A 157 18.52 8.39 0.91
C ARG A 157 17.35 8.21 1.87
N THR A 158 17.20 7.03 2.48
CA THR A 158 16.21 6.80 3.53
C THR A 158 16.76 7.12 4.93
N GLU A 159 17.84 7.90 5.03
CA GLU A 159 18.48 8.31 6.28
C GLU A 159 18.88 7.13 7.19
N VAL A 160 19.27 6.01 6.60
CA VAL A 160 19.95 4.90 7.27
C VAL A 160 21.43 5.00 6.94
N LEU A 161 22.27 5.08 7.98
CA LEU A 161 23.72 5.17 7.81
C LEU A 161 24.23 4.02 6.94
N PRO A 162 24.85 4.31 5.78
CA PRO A 162 25.43 3.32 4.89
C PRO A 162 26.40 2.32 5.53
N GLU A 163 27.08 2.73 6.60
CA GLU A 163 28.03 1.92 7.34
C GLU A 163 27.33 0.78 8.10
N ARG A 164 26.04 0.95 8.40
CA ARG A 164 25.18 -0.05 9.04
C ARG A 164 24.50 -0.99 8.04
N MET A 165 24.86 -0.92 6.76
CA MET A 165 24.24 -1.74 5.70
C MET A 165 24.36 -3.25 5.97
N ASP A 166 25.46 -3.71 6.55
CA ASP A 166 25.68 -5.12 6.83
C ASP A 166 25.09 -5.56 8.20
N GLU A 167 24.46 -4.66 8.95
CA GLU A 167 23.75 -4.96 10.19
C GLU A 167 22.36 -5.56 9.92
N SER A 168 21.90 -6.41 10.84
CA SER A 168 20.56 -6.99 10.80
C SER A 168 19.49 -5.93 11.17
N PRO A 169 18.33 -5.91 10.51
CA PRO A 169 17.19 -5.09 10.92
C PRO A 169 16.76 -5.28 12.38
N ARG A 170 17.09 -6.42 13.01
CA ARG A 170 16.85 -6.68 14.44
C ARG A 170 17.54 -5.67 15.37
N GLN A 171 18.62 -5.05 14.91
CA GLN A 171 19.42 -4.08 15.67
C GLN A 171 18.91 -2.64 15.50
N PHE A 172 17.87 -2.44 14.69
CA PHE A 172 17.35 -1.14 14.32
C PHE A 172 16.07 -0.81 15.10
N SER A 173 15.84 0.48 15.35
CA SER A 173 14.55 0.96 15.86
C SER A 173 13.44 0.74 14.84
N GLY A 174 12.17 0.79 15.26
CA GLY A 174 11.03 0.63 14.34
C GLY A 174 11.07 1.61 13.15
N GLY A 175 11.38 2.89 13.40
CA GLY A 175 11.54 3.88 12.33
C GLY A 175 12.70 3.58 11.37
N MET A 176 13.82 3.06 11.88
CA MET A 176 14.93 2.60 11.03
C MET A 176 14.55 1.37 10.21
N GLN A 177 13.84 0.40 10.78
CA GLN A 177 13.32 -0.76 10.05
C GLN A 177 12.39 -0.30 8.92
N GLN A 178 11.54 0.69 9.17
CA GLN A 178 10.65 1.26 8.16
C GLN A 178 11.42 1.92 7.01
N ARG A 179 12.48 2.67 7.33
CA ARG A 179 13.37 3.28 6.32
C ARG A 179 14.09 2.25 5.45
N VAL A 180 14.52 1.13 6.03
CA VAL A 180 15.08 0.01 5.26
C VAL A 180 14.01 -0.62 4.36
N GLN A 181 12.79 -0.77 4.86
CA GLN A 181 11.67 -1.29 4.08
C GLN A 181 11.31 -0.39 2.89
N ILE A 182 11.27 0.92 3.08
CA ILE A 182 11.10 1.91 2.00
C ILE A 182 12.24 1.80 0.99
N ALA A 183 13.51 1.75 1.45
CA ALA A 183 14.67 1.56 0.56
C ALA A 183 14.56 0.28 -0.28
N LYS A 184 14.10 -0.83 0.32
CA LYS A 184 13.85 -2.10 -0.37
C LYS A 184 12.73 -1.97 -1.41
N ALA A 185 11.61 -1.34 -1.05
CA ALA A 185 10.46 -1.19 -1.95
C ALA A 185 10.80 -0.35 -3.19
N LEU A 186 11.69 0.64 -3.04
CA LEU A 186 12.14 1.53 -4.10
C LEU A 186 13.33 0.99 -4.90
N ALA A 187 13.87 -0.15 -4.50
CA ALA A 187 15.11 -0.67 -5.06
C ALA A 187 15.04 -0.78 -6.58
N THR A 188 13.89 -1.14 -7.12
CA THR A 188 13.64 -1.35 -8.54
C THR A 188 12.96 -0.17 -9.25
N GLN A 189 12.81 0.98 -8.57
CA GLN A 189 12.11 2.17 -9.07
C GLN A 189 10.73 1.82 -9.64
N PRO A 190 9.84 1.22 -8.84
CA PRO A 190 8.57 0.74 -9.33
C PRO A 190 7.69 1.93 -9.79
N PRO A 191 6.94 1.78 -10.90
CA PRO A 191 5.95 2.77 -11.30
C PRO A 191 4.72 2.81 -10.37
N LEU A 192 4.50 1.76 -9.56
CA LEU A 192 3.42 1.69 -8.57
C LEU A 192 3.93 1.24 -7.20
N LEU A 193 3.64 2.02 -6.16
CA LEU A 193 4.03 1.78 -4.78
C LEU A 193 2.81 1.74 -3.85
N TYR A 194 2.71 0.69 -3.04
CA TYR A 194 1.69 0.54 -2.00
C TYR A 194 2.29 0.84 -0.64
N LEU A 195 1.63 1.70 0.14
CA LEU A 195 2.05 2.11 1.49
C LEU A 195 0.92 1.75 2.48
N ASP A 196 1.12 0.74 3.32
CA ASP A 196 0.12 0.26 4.28
C ASP A 196 0.47 0.71 5.71
N GLU A 197 -0.18 1.77 6.21
CA GLU A 197 -0.02 2.30 7.56
C GLU A 197 1.45 2.55 7.97
N VAL A 198 2.21 3.16 7.04
CA VAL A 198 3.68 3.20 7.12
C VAL A 198 4.24 4.10 8.22
N THR A 199 3.43 4.97 8.81
CA THR A 199 3.83 5.90 9.87
C THR A 199 3.20 5.58 11.22
N THR A 200 2.33 4.57 11.30
CA THR A 200 1.64 4.21 12.53
C THR A 200 2.62 3.80 13.62
N GLY A 201 2.48 4.36 14.83
CA GLY A 201 3.31 4.03 15.98
C GLY A 201 4.74 4.59 15.95
N LEU A 202 5.04 5.51 15.03
CA LEU A 202 6.31 6.25 14.99
C LEU A 202 6.18 7.60 15.71
N ASP A 203 7.29 8.10 16.26
CA ASP A 203 7.35 9.45 16.79
C ASP A 203 7.07 10.50 15.70
N LEU A 204 6.38 11.60 16.03
CA LEU A 204 5.97 12.64 15.08
C LEU A 204 7.12 13.17 14.21
N SER A 205 8.31 13.34 14.80
CA SER A 205 9.49 13.80 14.05
C SER A 205 10.01 12.77 13.04
N VAL A 206 9.86 11.47 13.32
CA VAL A 206 10.25 10.39 12.42
C VAL A 206 9.21 10.22 11.32
N GLN A 207 7.92 10.32 11.67
CA GLN A 207 6.80 10.31 10.74
C GLN A 207 6.96 11.41 9.69
N ALA A 208 7.16 12.68 10.11
CA ALA A 208 7.35 13.80 9.18
C ALA A 208 8.46 13.52 8.15
N ARG A 209 9.64 13.09 8.60
CA ARG A 209 10.76 12.75 7.70
C ARG A 209 10.45 11.62 6.72
N ILE A 210 9.65 10.63 7.12
CA ILE A 210 9.23 9.54 6.22
C ILE A 210 8.26 10.06 5.16
N LEU A 211 7.33 10.95 5.54
CA LEU A 211 6.36 11.53 4.61
C LEU A 211 7.05 12.45 3.60
N ASP A 212 7.99 13.28 4.05
CA ASP A 212 8.81 14.14 3.17
C ASP A 212 9.57 13.30 2.14
N LEU A 213 10.22 12.22 2.59
CA LEU A 213 10.90 11.27 1.71
C LEU A 213 9.95 10.68 0.66
N ILE A 214 8.73 10.27 1.05
CA ILE A 214 7.72 9.73 0.12
C ILE A 214 7.35 10.76 -0.95
N LEU A 215 7.15 12.02 -0.57
CA LEU A 215 6.84 13.12 -1.50
C LEU A 215 8.00 13.37 -2.47
N GLU A 216 9.23 13.44 -1.96
CA GLU A 216 10.43 13.60 -2.79
C GLU A 216 10.55 12.46 -3.82
N ILE A 217 10.34 11.21 -3.39
CA ILE A 217 10.32 10.05 -4.29
C ILE A 217 9.26 10.19 -5.39
N GLN A 218 8.04 10.57 -5.02
CA GLN A 218 6.95 10.71 -5.97
C GLN A 218 7.28 11.78 -7.01
N GLN A 219 7.82 12.93 -6.57
CA GLN A 219 8.16 14.05 -7.45
C GLN A 219 9.30 13.70 -8.41
N GLU A 220 10.33 12.99 -7.93
CA GLU A 220 11.48 12.60 -8.74
C GLU A 220 11.16 11.51 -9.76
N LEU A 221 10.42 10.46 -9.35
CA LEU A 221 10.24 9.25 -10.14
C LEU A 221 8.90 9.22 -10.90
N GLY A 222 7.95 10.09 -10.56
CA GLY A 222 6.59 10.03 -11.08
C GLY A 222 5.85 8.73 -10.71
N THR A 223 6.30 8.06 -9.64
CA THR A 223 5.70 6.82 -9.12
C THR A 223 4.28 7.10 -8.65
N ALA A 224 3.31 6.33 -9.12
CA ALA A 224 1.96 6.36 -8.58
C ALA A 224 1.91 5.61 -7.25
N MET A 225 1.10 6.09 -6.30
CA MET A 225 1.07 5.55 -4.95
C MET A 225 -0.35 5.34 -4.45
N ILE A 226 -0.55 4.24 -3.71
CA ILE A 226 -1.74 4.03 -2.89
C ILE A 226 -1.31 4.06 -1.42
N VAL A 227 -1.86 5.00 -0.66
CA VAL A 227 -1.53 5.21 0.75
C VAL A 227 -2.71 4.82 1.60
N VAL A 228 -2.55 3.78 2.40
CA VAL A 228 -3.52 3.36 3.40
C VAL A 228 -3.12 3.95 4.75
N THR A 229 -4.02 4.70 5.37
CA THR A 229 -3.81 5.24 6.72
C THR A 229 -5.14 5.54 7.39
N HIS A 230 -5.14 5.65 8.72
CA HIS A 230 -6.26 6.21 9.49
C HIS A 230 -5.97 7.65 9.97
N ASP A 231 -4.77 8.16 9.73
CA ASP A 231 -4.35 9.53 10.09
C ASP A 231 -4.73 10.51 8.97
N LEU A 232 -5.64 11.43 9.27
CA LEU A 232 -6.11 12.47 8.34
C LEU A 232 -5.02 13.50 8.00
N GLY A 233 -4.08 13.77 8.90
CA GLY A 233 -2.95 14.65 8.64
C GLY A 233 -2.00 14.07 7.58
N VAL A 234 -1.78 12.76 7.62
CA VAL A 234 -1.01 12.04 6.57
C VAL A 234 -1.73 12.11 5.22
N ILE A 235 -3.05 11.88 5.20
CA ILE A 235 -3.85 11.98 3.98
C ILE A 235 -3.78 13.39 3.40
N ARG A 236 -4.00 14.42 4.23
CA ARG A 236 -3.95 15.83 3.82
C ARG A 236 -2.59 16.22 3.22
N LEU A 237 -1.50 15.66 3.77
CA LEU A 237 -0.16 15.97 3.30
C LEU A 237 0.19 15.27 1.98
N LEU A 238 -0.23 14.01 1.80
CA LEU A 238 0.24 13.16 0.70
C LEU A 238 -0.73 13.07 -0.48
N ALA A 239 -2.03 12.90 -0.23
CA ALA A 239 -2.96 12.41 -1.23
C ALA A 239 -3.71 13.56 -1.91
N GLY A 240 -3.76 13.55 -3.25
CA GLY A 240 -4.59 14.50 -4.01
C GLY A 240 -6.06 14.06 -4.09
N ARG A 241 -6.30 12.75 -4.03
CA ARG A 241 -7.64 12.14 -4.01
C ARG A 241 -7.72 11.11 -2.90
N THR A 242 -8.88 10.99 -2.29
CA THR A 242 -9.10 10.12 -1.14
C THR A 242 -10.36 9.27 -1.33
N ILE A 243 -10.27 8.02 -0.88
CA ILE A 243 -11.36 7.05 -0.76
C ILE A 243 -11.56 6.76 0.72
N VAL A 244 -12.80 6.86 1.20
CA VAL A 244 -13.20 6.52 2.56
C VAL A 244 -13.88 5.15 2.55
N MET A 245 -13.36 4.22 3.36
CA MET A 245 -13.88 2.86 3.49
C MET A 245 -14.54 2.63 4.87
N LYS A 246 -15.68 1.94 4.88
CA LYS A 246 -16.32 1.41 6.09
C LYS A 246 -16.88 0.02 5.79
N TYR A 247 -16.65 -0.95 6.69
CA TYR A 247 -17.10 -2.35 6.54
C TYR A 247 -16.91 -2.95 5.14
N GLY A 248 -15.74 -2.76 4.55
CA GLY A 248 -15.39 -3.33 3.25
C GLY A 248 -16.05 -2.67 2.04
N ARG A 249 -16.63 -1.47 2.19
CA ARG A 249 -17.24 -0.69 1.11
C ARG A 249 -16.60 0.68 1.02
N ILE A 250 -16.48 1.21 -0.20
CA ILE A 250 -16.27 2.65 -0.41
C ILE A 250 -17.58 3.34 -0.08
N ILE A 251 -17.56 4.27 0.87
CA ILE A 251 -18.72 5.08 1.26
C ILE A 251 -18.63 6.51 0.74
N GLU A 252 -17.43 6.97 0.42
CA GLU A 252 -17.18 8.31 -0.12
C GLU A 252 -15.85 8.33 -0.87
N SER A 253 -15.77 9.13 -1.93
CA SER A 253 -14.53 9.32 -2.69
C SER A 253 -14.54 10.68 -3.37
N GLY A 254 -13.40 11.37 -3.39
CA GLY A 254 -13.32 12.70 -3.97
C GLY A 254 -11.94 13.32 -3.78
N LEU A 255 -11.79 14.58 -4.20
CA LEU A 255 -10.59 15.35 -3.89
C LEU A 255 -10.37 15.38 -2.38
N THR A 256 -9.11 15.25 -1.95
CA THR A 256 -8.79 15.16 -0.51
C THR A 256 -9.33 16.38 0.24
N ASP A 257 -9.11 17.59 -0.28
CA ASP A 257 -9.61 18.81 0.38
C ASP A 257 -11.14 18.80 0.54
N GLN A 258 -11.88 18.33 -0.48
CA GLN A 258 -13.33 18.19 -0.40
C GLN A 258 -13.76 17.19 0.68
N ILE A 259 -13.13 16.01 0.72
CA ILE A 259 -13.41 14.97 1.72
C ILE A 259 -13.14 15.46 3.15
N LEU A 260 -12.10 16.30 3.32
CA LEU A 260 -11.68 16.77 4.64
C LEU A 260 -12.41 18.04 5.10
N GLU A 261 -12.90 18.88 4.19
CA GLU A 261 -13.48 20.20 4.51
C GLU A 261 -15.00 20.22 4.37
N ASP A 262 -15.55 19.47 3.42
CA ASP A 262 -17.00 19.33 3.19
C ASP A 262 -17.41 17.86 2.98
N PRO A 263 -17.18 16.98 3.99
CA PRO A 263 -17.57 15.58 3.91
C PRO A 263 -19.09 15.41 3.80
N GLN A 264 -19.53 14.66 2.79
CA GLN A 264 -20.95 14.45 2.52
C GLN A 264 -21.52 13.26 3.30
N HIS A 265 -20.73 12.23 3.55
CA HIS A 265 -21.21 11.03 4.24
C HIS A 265 -21.11 11.20 5.77
N ALA A 266 -22.17 10.85 6.50
CA ALA A 266 -22.26 11.03 7.96
C ALA A 266 -21.17 10.31 8.77
N TYR A 267 -20.60 9.23 8.23
CA TYR A 267 -19.41 8.60 8.82
C TYR A 267 -18.14 9.44 8.62
N THR A 268 -17.92 9.97 7.42
CA THR A 268 -16.76 10.79 7.10
C THR A 268 -16.78 12.08 7.92
N GLN A 269 -17.95 12.72 8.07
CA GLN A 269 -18.14 13.86 8.96
C GLN A 269 -17.67 13.56 10.39
N ARG A 270 -18.08 12.43 10.97
CA ARG A 270 -17.67 12.00 12.31
C ARG A 270 -16.17 11.73 12.38
N LEU A 271 -15.62 11.09 11.37
CA LEU A 271 -14.21 10.73 11.32
C LEU A 271 -13.31 11.97 11.22
N VAL A 272 -13.67 12.95 10.39
CA VAL A 272 -12.99 14.26 10.33
C VAL A 272 -13.14 15.03 11.64
N ALA A 273 -14.35 15.09 12.19
CA ALA A 273 -14.62 15.81 13.45
C ALA A 273 -13.93 15.20 14.67
N SER A 274 -13.57 13.92 14.63
CA SER A 274 -12.86 13.24 15.73
C SER A 274 -11.34 13.46 15.70
N ALA A 275 -10.81 14.04 14.62
CA ALA A 275 -9.38 14.28 14.44
C ALA A 275 -8.99 15.77 14.46
N LEU A 276 -9.99 16.67 14.42
CA LEU A 276 -9.85 18.11 14.65
C LEU A 276 -10.04 18.42 16.14
#